data_AF-A0A964YFX4-F1
#
_entry.id   AF-A0A964YFX4-F1
#
_cell.length_a   1.000
_cell.length_b   1.000
_cell.length_c   1.000
_cell.angle_alpha   90.00
_cell.angle_beta   90.00
_cell.angle_gamma   90.00
#
_symmetry.space_group_name_H-M   'P 1'
#
loop_
_entity.id
_entity.type
_entity.pdbx_description
1 polymer ?
#
loop_
_entity_poly.entity_id
_entity_poly.type
_entity_poly.pdbx_seq_one_letter_code
_entity_poly.pdbx_strand_id
1 'polypeptide(L)'
;MFWGKDETLVSALSMGAKAAIGSTYNYMSPLYDEIIKAYQTKNNETATSLQWKSVQIVHLLSKYTGLSTGKYFMKTIGIDCGPSRNPLRNLSEKEIELLEKDLTAVGFSKYSMK
;
A
#
# COMPACT_ATOMS: atom_id res chain seq x y z
N MET A 1 1.77 21.52 1.19
CA MET A 1 1.43 20.53 2.23
C MET A 1 1.71 19.15 1.67
N PHE A 2 2.53 18.35 2.37
CA PHE A 2 2.77 16.94 2.06
C PHE A 2 1.88 16.09 2.96
N TRP A 3 1.29 15.03 2.42
CA TRP A 3 0.43 14.11 3.16
C TRP A 3 1.14 12.78 3.44
N GLY A 4 0.99 12.26 4.66
CA GLY A 4 1.77 11.11 5.17
C GLY A 4 1.00 9.81 5.42
N LYS A 5 -0.30 9.76 5.04
CA LYS A 5 -1.18 8.60 5.28
C LYS A 5 -1.80 8.11 3.99
N ASP A 6 -1.20 7.07 3.42
CA ASP A 6 -1.48 6.57 2.08
C ASP A 6 -2.94 6.05 1.94
N GLU A 7 -3.51 5.55 3.03
CA GLU A 7 -4.89 5.07 3.14
C GLU A 7 -5.94 6.20 3.20
N THR A 8 -5.54 7.47 3.14
CA THR A 8 -6.43 8.65 3.16
C THR A 8 -6.08 9.70 2.09
N LEU A 9 -5.40 9.30 1.02
CA LEU A 9 -4.92 10.20 -0.03
C LEU A 9 -6.04 11.05 -0.67
N VAL A 10 -7.19 10.46 -1.02
CA VAL A 10 -8.32 11.22 -1.62
C VAL A 10 -8.79 12.34 -0.70
N SER A 11 -8.90 12.08 0.60
CA SER A 11 -9.26 13.11 1.59
C SER A 11 -8.21 14.22 1.62
N ALA A 12 -6.93 13.88 1.56
CA ALA A 12 -5.84 14.86 1.52
C ALA A 12 -5.90 15.74 0.27
N LEU A 13 -6.13 15.14 -0.91
CA LEU A 13 -6.29 15.85 -2.17
C LEU A 13 -7.46 16.84 -2.10
N SER A 14 -8.58 16.45 -1.48
CA SER A 14 -9.74 17.33 -1.26
C SER A 14 -9.45 18.55 -0.39
N MET A 15 -8.46 18.44 0.51
CA MET A 15 -8.01 19.53 1.37
C MET A 15 -6.86 20.36 0.74
N GLY A 16 -6.48 20.07 -0.51
CA GLY A 16 -5.44 20.81 -1.24
C GLY A 16 -4.01 20.28 -1.04
N ALA A 17 -3.84 19.03 -0.59
CA ALA A 17 -2.53 18.38 -0.60
C ALA A 17 -1.98 18.33 -2.04
N LYS A 18 -0.69 18.67 -2.21
CA LYS A 18 -0.02 18.70 -3.53
C LYS A 18 0.91 17.53 -3.77
N ALA A 19 1.26 16.81 -2.71
CA ALA A 19 2.17 15.70 -2.75
C ALA A 19 1.90 14.77 -1.55
N ALA A 20 2.26 13.51 -1.69
CA ALA A 20 2.17 12.51 -0.65
C ALA A 20 3.53 11.80 -0.47
N ILE A 21 3.81 11.40 0.76
CA ILE A 21 5.05 10.74 1.16
C ILE A 21 4.65 9.56 2.03
N GLY A 22 5.14 8.37 1.72
CA GLY A 22 4.65 7.17 2.38
C GLY A 22 5.39 5.93 1.92
N SER A 23 5.20 4.85 2.69
CA SER A 23 5.93 3.61 2.45
C SER A 23 5.37 2.83 1.26
N THR A 24 4.06 2.96 1.01
CA THR A 24 3.39 2.11 0.03
C THR A 24 3.68 2.48 -1.42
N TYR A 25 4.13 3.71 -1.68
CA TYR A 25 4.58 4.11 -3.02
C TYR A 25 5.77 3.27 -3.51
N ASN A 26 6.56 2.66 -2.60
CA ASN A 26 7.68 1.76 -2.96
C ASN A 26 7.25 0.47 -3.66
N TYR A 27 5.98 0.09 -3.60
CA TYR A 27 5.51 -1.15 -4.24
C TYR A 27 4.11 -1.02 -4.86
N MET A 28 3.34 0.04 -4.59
CA MET A 28 2.01 0.29 -5.16
C MET A 28 1.87 1.66 -5.85
N SER A 29 2.96 2.29 -6.30
CA SER A 29 2.86 3.59 -7.01
C SER A 29 1.77 3.64 -8.09
N PRO A 30 1.59 2.60 -8.96
CA PRO A 30 0.56 2.63 -10.00
C PRO A 30 -0.86 2.85 -9.48
N LEU A 31 -1.21 2.26 -8.33
CA LEU A 31 -2.51 2.47 -7.69
C LEU A 31 -2.72 3.94 -7.33
N TYR A 32 -1.72 4.58 -6.75
CA TYR A 32 -1.81 5.97 -6.31
C TYR A 32 -1.84 6.94 -7.49
N ASP A 33 -1.10 6.65 -8.56
CA ASP A 33 -1.19 7.41 -9.81
C ASP A 33 -2.61 7.36 -10.40
N GLU A 34 -3.25 6.19 -10.38
CA GLU A 34 -4.65 6.05 -10.80
C GLU A 34 -5.64 6.79 -9.89
N ILE A 35 -5.44 6.75 -8.57
CA ILE A 35 -6.24 7.52 -7.60
C ILE A 35 -6.15 9.02 -7.90
N ILE A 36 -4.93 9.54 -8.06
CA ILE A 36 -4.68 10.96 -8.34
C ILE A 36 -5.32 11.36 -9.67
N LYS A 37 -5.15 10.55 -10.72
CA LYS A 37 -5.76 10.79 -12.03
C LYS A 37 -7.30 10.79 -11.96
N ALA A 38 -7.90 9.82 -11.27
CA ALA A 38 -9.35 9.74 -11.09
C ALA A 38 -9.88 10.96 -10.33
N TYR A 39 -9.19 11.39 -9.28
CA TYR A 39 -9.54 12.58 -8.52
C TYR A 39 -9.45 13.86 -9.39
N GLN A 40 -8.35 14.05 -10.11
CA GLN A 40 -8.13 15.22 -10.98
C GLN A 40 -9.15 15.31 -12.13
N THR A 41 -9.60 14.16 -12.63
CA THR A 41 -10.65 14.07 -13.67
C THR A 41 -12.07 14.11 -13.09
N LYS A 42 -12.22 14.38 -11.79
CA LYS A 42 -13.51 14.43 -11.06
C LYS A 42 -14.30 13.12 -11.09
N ASN A 43 -13.63 12.00 -11.34
CA ASN A 43 -14.22 10.66 -11.26
C ASN A 43 -14.14 10.14 -9.82
N ASN A 44 -15.00 10.71 -8.96
CA ASN A 44 -14.98 10.44 -7.52
C ASN A 44 -15.29 8.98 -7.16
N GLU A 45 -16.13 8.31 -7.95
CA GLU A 45 -16.47 6.90 -7.74
C GLU A 45 -15.24 6.01 -7.93
N THR A 46 -14.50 6.21 -9.03
CA THR A 46 -13.26 5.47 -9.30
C THR A 46 -12.19 5.79 -8.26
N ALA A 47 -12.01 7.08 -7.92
CA ALA A 47 -11.05 7.49 -6.89
C ALA A 47 -11.36 6.84 -5.53
N THR A 48 -12.63 6.78 -5.14
CA THR A 48 -13.07 6.16 -3.87
C THR A 48 -12.86 4.64 -3.90
N SER A 49 -13.19 3.97 -5.00
CA SER A 49 -12.99 2.53 -5.16
C SER A 49 -11.52 2.14 -5.08
N LEU A 50 -10.64 2.89 -5.75
CA LEU A 50 -9.19 2.68 -5.69
C LEU A 50 -8.61 3.05 -4.31
N GLN A 51 -9.10 4.11 -3.67
CA GLN A 51 -8.72 4.44 -2.29
C GLN A 51 -9.08 3.30 -1.32
N TRP A 52 -10.23 2.65 -1.53
CA TRP A 52 -10.62 1.48 -0.74
C TRP A 52 -9.63 0.32 -0.92
N LYS A 53 -9.09 0.12 -2.14
CA LYS A 53 -8.01 -0.86 -2.36
C LYS A 53 -6.74 -0.51 -1.58
N SER A 54 -6.35 0.77 -1.55
CA SER A 54 -5.24 1.24 -0.71
C SER A 54 -5.50 0.91 0.76
N VAL A 55 -6.70 1.20 1.29
CA VAL A 55 -7.08 0.88 2.68
C VAL A 55 -6.97 -0.62 2.97
N GLN A 56 -7.49 -1.47 2.08
CA GLN A 56 -7.45 -2.92 2.24
C GLN A 56 -6.00 -3.46 2.31
N ILE A 57 -5.11 -2.96 1.45
CA ILE A 57 -3.72 -3.43 1.41
C ILE A 57 -2.90 -2.83 2.58
N VAL A 58 -3.09 -1.56 2.91
CA VAL A 58 -2.44 -0.92 4.08
C VAL A 58 -2.86 -1.62 5.38
N HIS A 59 -4.11 -2.06 5.48
CA HIS A 59 -4.57 -2.83 6.64
C HIS A 59 -3.77 -4.12 6.85
N LEU A 60 -3.27 -4.76 5.79
CA LEU A 60 -2.41 -5.95 5.92
C LEU A 60 -1.08 -5.60 6.61
N LEU A 61 -0.51 -4.41 6.39
CA LEU A 61 0.68 -3.99 7.12
C LEU A 61 0.43 -4.03 8.64
N SER A 62 -0.70 -3.46 9.08
CA SER A 62 -1.07 -3.44 10.50
C SER A 62 -1.52 -4.79 11.05
N LYS A 63 -2.14 -5.64 10.22
CA LYS A 63 -2.60 -6.99 10.61
C LYS A 63 -1.44 -7.91 11.02
N TYR A 64 -0.27 -7.76 10.39
CA TYR A 64 0.88 -8.62 10.62
C TYR A 64 1.98 -7.93 11.43
N THR A 65 3.02 -7.40 10.76
CA THR A 65 4.26 -6.92 11.42
C THR A 65 4.71 -5.54 10.96
N GLY A 66 3.80 -4.75 10.38
CA GLY A 66 4.07 -3.38 9.93
C GLY A 66 5.17 -3.34 8.89
N LEU A 67 6.30 -2.71 9.23
CA LEU A 67 7.45 -2.52 8.34
C LEU A 67 8.01 -3.82 7.78
N SER A 68 8.05 -4.90 8.57
CA SER A 68 8.52 -6.21 8.10
C SER A 68 7.58 -6.79 7.03
N THR A 69 6.29 -6.48 7.10
CA THR A 69 5.31 -6.84 6.07
C THR A 69 5.52 -6.01 4.79
N GLY A 70 5.82 -4.71 4.93
CA GLY A 70 6.19 -3.86 3.78
C GLY A 70 7.44 -4.36 3.05
N LYS A 71 8.46 -4.84 3.78
CA LYS A 71 9.62 -5.50 3.16
C LYS A 71 9.25 -6.79 2.43
N TYR A 72 8.26 -7.54 2.93
CA TYR A 72 7.74 -8.70 2.20
C TYR A 72 7.07 -8.28 0.88
N PHE A 73 6.35 -7.16 0.86
CA PHE A 73 5.76 -6.64 -0.39
C PHE A 73 6.83 -6.21 -1.40
N MET A 74 7.97 -5.70 -0.94
CA MET A 74 9.12 -5.47 -1.84
C MET A 74 9.63 -6.79 -2.44
N LYS A 75 9.70 -7.85 -1.63
CA LYS A 75 10.12 -9.16 -2.08
C LYS A 75 9.16 -9.76 -3.11
N THR A 76 7.85 -9.55 -2.98
CA THR A 76 6.86 -10.04 -3.96
C THR A 76 6.97 -9.35 -5.32
N ILE A 77 7.53 -8.13 -5.37
CA ILE A 77 7.88 -7.43 -6.62
C ILE A 77 9.34 -7.66 -7.05
N GLY A 78 10.02 -8.66 -6.48
CA GLY A 78 11.35 -9.09 -6.90
C GLY A 78 12.53 -8.40 -6.19
N ILE A 79 12.29 -7.56 -5.19
CA ILE A 79 13.35 -6.84 -4.46
C ILE A 79 13.44 -7.35 -3.02
N ASP A 80 14.38 -8.26 -2.75
CA ASP A 80 14.60 -8.77 -1.40
C ASP A 80 15.34 -7.74 -0.53
N CYS A 81 14.58 -7.07 0.35
CA CYS A 81 15.09 -6.06 1.29
C CYS A 81 15.63 -6.67 2.61
N GLY A 82 15.72 -8.01 2.69
CA GLY A 82 16.16 -8.75 3.87
C GLY A 82 15.24 -8.58 5.09
N PRO A 83 15.63 -9.13 6.25
CA PRO A 83 14.84 -9.03 7.47
C PRO A 83 14.86 -7.60 8.04
N SER A 84 13.88 -7.31 8.90
CA SER A 84 13.92 -6.15 9.78
C SER A 84 14.92 -6.37 10.91
N ARG A 85 15.61 -5.30 11.29
CA ARG A 85 16.51 -5.28 12.45
C ARG A 85 15.67 -5.24 13.74
N ASN A 86 16.17 -5.90 14.79
CA ASN A 86 15.62 -5.77 16.14
C ASN A 86 15.53 -4.29 16.56
N PRO A 87 14.48 -3.87 17.28
CA PRO A 87 13.48 -4.70 17.97
C PRO A 87 12.25 -5.10 17.13
N LEU A 88 12.24 -4.81 15.82
CA LEU A 88 11.10 -5.16 14.96
C LEU A 88 11.02 -6.67 14.75
N ARG A 89 9.83 -7.24 14.94
CA ARG A 89 9.54 -8.65 14.69
C ARG A 89 9.44 -8.92 13.19
N ASN A 90 10.08 -10.00 12.74
CA ASN A 90 9.92 -10.52 11.38
C ASN A 90 8.68 -11.43 11.27
N LEU A 91 8.16 -11.59 10.06
CA LEU A 91 7.08 -12.55 9.78
C LEU A 91 7.59 -13.97 10.03
N SER A 92 6.76 -14.79 10.69
CA SER A 92 6.95 -16.24 10.72
C SER A 92 6.49 -16.88 9.41
N GLU A 93 6.95 -18.11 9.14
CA GLU A 93 6.54 -18.87 7.93
C GLU A 93 5.02 -19.02 7.84
N LYS A 94 4.34 -19.31 8.96
CA LYS A 94 2.87 -19.40 9.00
C LYS A 94 2.18 -18.08 8.67
N GLU A 95 2.74 -16.95 9.12
CA GLU A 95 2.20 -15.62 8.80
C GLU A 95 2.42 -15.27 7.33
N ILE A 96 3.54 -15.68 6.74
CA ILE A 96 3.81 -15.52 5.32
C ILE A 96 2.76 -16.26 4.49
N GLU A 97 2.49 -17.53 4.80
CA GLU A 97 1.46 -18.32 4.08
C GLU A 97 0.07 -17.68 4.16
N LEU A 98 -0.29 -17.11 5.31
CA LEU A 98 -1.55 -16.38 5.47
C LEU A 98 -1.54 -15.06 4.70
N LEU A 99 -0.43 -14.34 4.73
CA LEU A 99 -0.27 -13.06 4.04
C LEU A 99 -0.40 -13.23 2.53
N GLU A 100 0.17 -14.29 1.95
CA GLU A 100 0.04 -14.57 0.51
C GLU A 100 -1.40 -14.84 0.09
N LYS A 101 -2.18 -15.54 0.93
CA LYS A 101 -3.62 -15.75 0.71
C LYS A 101 -4.37 -14.42 0.76
N ASP A 102 -4.09 -13.58 1.74
CA ASP A 102 -4.70 -12.26 1.87
C ASP A 102 -4.34 -11.35 0.68
N LEU A 103 -3.07 -11.34 0.25
CA LEU A 103 -2.59 -10.58 -0.90
C LEU A 103 -3.30 -10.99 -2.19
N THR A 104 -3.52 -12.30 -2.36
CA THR A 104 -4.28 -12.84 -3.48
C THR A 104 -5.74 -12.39 -3.41
N ALA A 105 -6.36 -12.45 -2.23
CA ALA A 105 -7.75 -12.06 -2.03
C ALA A 105 -8.00 -10.55 -2.29
N VAL A 106 -7.06 -9.68 -1.92
CA VAL A 106 -7.17 -8.23 -2.20
C VAL A 106 -6.74 -7.85 -3.62
N GLY A 107 -6.14 -8.79 -4.36
CA GLY A 107 -5.69 -8.58 -5.74
C GLY A 107 -4.46 -7.69 -5.87
N PHE A 108 -3.53 -7.79 -4.90
CA PHE A 108 -2.34 -6.93 -4.80
C PHE A 108 -1.55 -6.81 -6.12
N SER A 109 -1.36 -7.91 -6.84
CA SER A 109 -0.58 -7.96 -8.09
C SER A 109 -1.09 -7.05 -9.21
N LYS A 110 -2.37 -6.64 -9.17
CA LYS A 110 -2.94 -5.68 -10.14
C LYS A 110 -2.47 -4.24 -9.87
N TYR A 111 -2.09 -3.97 -8.63
CA TYR A 111 -1.82 -2.63 -8.10
C TYR A 111 -0.35 -2.44 -7.73
N SER A 112 0.44 -3.52 -7.78
CA SER A 112 1.86 -3.48 -7.48
C SER A 112 2.68 -3.05 -8.70
N MET A 113 3.88 -2.56 -8.44
CA MET A 113 4.89 -2.40 -9.48
C MET A 113 5.30 -3.75 -10.07
N LYS A 114 5.73 -3.74 -11.33
CA LYS A 114 6.17 -4.91 -12.09
C LYS A 114 7.68 -4.94 -12.20
#